data_AF-A0A8B8MMD2-F1
#
_entry.id   AF-A0A8B8MMD2-F1
#
_cell.length_a   1.000
_cell.length_b   1.000
_cell.length_c   1.000
_cell.angle_alpha   90.00
_cell.angle_beta   90.00
_cell.angle_gamma   90.00
#
_symmetry.space_group_name_H-M   'P 1'
#
loop_
_entity.id
_entity.type
_entity.pdbx_description
1 polymer ?
#
loop_
_entity_poly.entity_id
_entity_poly.type
_entity_poly.pdbx_seq_one_letter_code
_entity_poly.pdbx_strand_id
1 'polypeptide(L)'
;MALAYTYSFLLFLLFLSPNTSQATSRAPNRMLAMVQQQPLVLKYHKGPLLKGNITLHLIWYGAFTPTQRSIILDFIQSLSAMSYHSPSVFSWWQTTQSYRGGPSTLVVGNQILDHTYSLGKSLKTRHLLALASNPKLTSPPRGRAVHVILTSADVVVEDFCMNQCGTHGSGRVNKRSGKKIAYAWVGNPVTQCPGQCAWPFHQPVYGPQTAPLVSPNADVGIDGIVINLATVLAGVVTNPAPLEAVSACTGVFGKGAYPGYAGNVLVEKTTGASYNAVGVRGRKFLLPAMWDPRTSACKTLV
;
A
#
# COMPACT_ATOMS: atom_id res chain seq x y z
N MET A 1 26.51 -72.07 -53.52
CA MET A 1 25.51 -71.59 -54.49
C MET A 1 25.54 -70.06 -54.49
N ALA A 2 25.82 -69.46 -55.66
CA ALA A 2 25.69 -68.04 -56.10
C ALA A 2 26.32 -66.93 -55.21
N LEU A 3 27.38 -66.17 -55.61
CA LEU A 3 27.47 -65.07 -56.62
C LEU A 3 26.35 -64.02 -56.46
N ALA A 4 26.51 -62.69 -56.55
CA ALA A 4 27.58 -61.70 -56.61
C ALA A 4 26.89 -60.30 -56.53
N TYR A 5 27.62 -59.25 -56.13
CA TYR A 5 27.46 -57.81 -56.40
C TYR A 5 26.17 -57.22 -57.04
N THR A 6 25.67 -56.10 -56.52
CA THR A 6 25.84 -54.72 -57.08
C THR A 6 24.90 -53.67 -56.46
N TYR A 7 25.39 -52.42 -56.43
CA TYR A 7 24.72 -51.18 -56.03
C TYR A 7 23.64 -50.73 -57.03
N SER A 8 22.60 -50.03 -56.56
CA SER A 8 21.91 -49.01 -57.38
C SER A 8 21.31 -47.90 -56.50
N PHE A 9 21.86 -46.70 -56.61
CA PHE A 9 21.31 -45.45 -56.09
C PHE A 9 20.18 -44.98 -57.02
N LEU A 10 19.00 -44.68 -56.49
CA LEU A 10 17.92 -44.01 -57.23
C LEU A 10 17.65 -42.64 -56.60
N LEU A 11 18.03 -41.60 -57.35
CA LEU A 11 17.62 -40.21 -57.12
C LEU A 11 16.11 -40.07 -57.37
N PHE A 12 15.40 -39.42 -56.45
CA PHE A 12 14.06 -38.89 -56.72
C PHE A 12 14.08 -37.36 -56.54
N LEU A 13 14.01 -36.66 -57.67
CA LEU A 13 13.85 -35.20 -57.74
C LEU A 13 12.37 -34.86 -57.53
N LEU A 14 12.06 -34.10 -56.48
CA LEU A 14 10.78 -33.42 -56.32
C LEU A 14 11.00 -31.91 -56.49
N PHE A 15 10.66 -31.41 -57.67
CA PHE A 15 10.39 -30.00 -57.91
C PHE A 15 8.92 -29.73 -57.62
N LEU A 16 8.59 -28.69 -56.85
CA LEU A 16 7.29 -27.97 -56.87
C LEU A 16 7.41 -26.62 -56.10
N SER A 17 7.58 -25.56 -56.90
CA SER A 17 7.10 -24.16 -56.81
C SER A 17 6.96 -23.40 -55.47
N PRO A 18 7.56 -22.20 -55.32
CA PRO A 18 7.26 -21.27 -54.24
C PRO A 18 6.03 -20.39 -54.58
N ASN A 19 4.91 -20.58 -53.88
CA ASN A 19 3.82 -19.60 -53.87
C ASN A 19 4.19 -18.45 -52.92
N THR A 20 4.61 -17.32 -53.50
CA THR A 20 4.76 -16.04 -52.79
C THR A 20 3.38 -15.42 -52.57
N SER A 21 2.78 -15.66 -51.41
CA SER A 21 1.64 -14.88 -50.92
C SER A 21 2.15 -13.72 -50.08
N GLN A 22 2.26 -12.53 -50.68
CA GLN A 22 2.45 -11.28 -49.93
C GLN A 22 1.18 -10.97 -49.13
N ALA A 23 1.15 -11.37 -47.85
CA ALA A 23 0.18 -10.86 -46.90
C ALA A 23 0.64 -9.48 -46.44
N THR A 24 0.03 -8.42 -46.98
CA THR A 24 0.16 -7.07 -46.45
C THR A 24 -0.56 -7.00 -45.09
N SER A 25 0.17 -7.27 -44.01
CA SER A 25 -0.33 -7.02 -42.66
C SER A 25 -0.37 -5.51 -42.42
N ARG A 26 -1.51 -4.87 -42.74
CA ARG A 26 -1.85 -3.57 -42.16
C ARG A 26 -2.06 -3.79 -40.66
N ALA A 27 -1.05 -3.44 -39.86
CA ALA A 27 -1.22 -3.28 -38.43
C ALA A 27 -2.35 -2.25 -38.22
N PRO A 28 -3.44 -2.58 -37.50
CA PRO A 28 -4.41 -1.57 -37.14
C PRO A 28 -3.70 -0.61 -36.18
N ASN A 29 -3.57 0.65 -36.58
CA ASN A 29 -3.27 1.76 -35.69
C ASN A 29 -4.36 1.78 -34.60
N ARG A 30 -4.16 1.02 -33.52
CA ARG A 30 -4.89 1.24 -32.26
C ARG A 30 -4.40 2.57 -31.72
N MET A 31 -5.06 3.64 -32.12
CA MET A 31 -5.03 4.88 -31.35
C MET A 31 -5.36 4.49 -29.90
N LEU A 32 -4.41 4.70 -29.00
CA LEU A 32 -4.66 4.69 -27.57
C LEU A 32 -5.61 5.87 -27.31
N ALA A 33 -6.91 5.60 -27.35
CA ALA A 33 -7.89 6.57 -26.93
C ALA A 33 -7.67 6.83 -25.44
N MET A 34 -7.46 8.09 -25.07
CA MET A 34 -7.56 8.51 -23.69
C MET A 34 -8.98 8.17 -23.24
N VAL A 35 -9.15 7.10 -22.46
CA VAL A 35 -10.43 6.79 -21.83
C VAL A 35 -10.73 7.96 -20.92
N GLN A 36 -11.73 8.75 -21.28
CA GLN A 36 -12.22 9.84 -20.45
C GLN A 36 -12.85 9.19 -19.21
N GLN A 37 -12.06 9.06 -18.15
CA GLN A 37 -12.56 8.58 -16.87
C GLN A 37 -13.67 9.52 -16.43
N GLN A 38 -14.83 8.96 -16.10
CA GLN A 38 -15.90 9.74 -15.48
C GLN A 38 -15.31 10.50 -14.28
N PRO A 39 -15.72 11.76 -14.04
CA PRO A 39 -15.23 12.51 -12.90
C PRO A 39 -15.43 11.69 -11.63
N LEU A 40 -14.33 11.23 -11.02
CA LEU A 40 -14.42 10.45 -9.81
C LEU A 40 -14.94 11.36 -8.72
N VAL A 41 -16.04 10.97 -8.06
CA VAL A 41 -16.55 11.68 -6.90
C VAL A 41 -16.62 10.71 -5.75
N LEU A 42 -15.74 10.89 -4.76
CA LEU A 42 -15.77 10.11 -3.54
C LEU A 42 -17.00 10.51 -2.72
N LYS A 43 -18.04 9.69 -2.79
CA LYS A 43 -19.27 9.89 -2.03
C LYS A 43 -19.01 9.53 -0.57
N TYR A 44 -19.60 10.30 0.33
CA TYR A 44 -19.61 9.98 1.75
C TYR A 44 -20.74 8.99 2.05
N HIS A 45 -20.42 7.86 2.68
CA HIS A 45 -21.37 6.75 2.90
C HIS A 45 -22.17 6.83 4.21
N LYS A 46 -22.27 8.02 4.82
CA LYS A 46 -23.06 8.27 6.05
C LYS A 46 -22.63 7.44 7.28
N GLY A 47 -21.50 6.74 7.20
CA GLY A 47 -20.93 6.00 8.33
C GLY A 47 -20.28 6.93 9.38
N PRO A 48 -20.13 6.51 10.65
CA PRO A 48 -19.49 7.31 11.68
C PRO A 48 -18.06 7.71 11.28
N LEU A 49 -17.74 9.01 11.36
CA LEU A 49 -16.41 9.55 11.11
C LEU A 49 -15.64 9.69 12.43
N LEU A 50 -14.40 9.20 12.47
CA LEU A 50 -13.47 9.55 13.54
C LEU A 50 -12.91 10.95 13.25
N LYS A 51 -13.06 11.88 14.21
CA LYS A 51 -12.74 13.30 14.07
C LYS A 51 -11.99 13.82 15.29
N GLY A 52 -11.30 14.95 15.19
CA GLY A 52 -10.58 15.57 16.31
C GLY A 52 -9.42 14.71 16.79
N ASN A 53 -9.16 14.68 18.10
CA ASN A 53 -8.05 13.92 18.67
C ASN A 53 -8.37 12.42 18.72
N ILE A 54 -7.62 11.63 17.97
CA ILE A 54 -7.73 10.18 17.87
C ILE A 54 -6.48 9.54 18.45
N THR A 55 -6.65 8.66 19.43
CA THR A 55 -5.57 7.87 20.01
C THR A 55 -5.34 6.59 19.21
N LEU A 56 -4.11 6.36 18.75
CA LEU A 56 -3.70 5.14 18.08
C LEU A 56 -3.00 4.23 19.10
N HIS A 57 -3.67 3.17 19.51
CA HIS A 57 -3.05 2.10 20.30
C HIS A 57 -2.36 1.13 19.35
N LEU A 58 -1.09 0.79 19.59
CA LEU A 58 -0.32 -0.04 18.67
C LEU A 58 -0.14 -1.45 19.22
N ILE A 59 -0.37 -2.46 18.40
CA ILE A 59 -0.07 -3.86 18.69
C ILE A 59 1.01 -4.29 17.69
N TRP A 60 2.22 -4.47 18.19
CA TRP A 60 3.36 -5.00 17.45
C TRP A 60 3.34 -6.53 17.57
N TYR A 61 2.75 -7.20 16.58
CA TYR A 61 2.56 -8.64 16.60
C TYR A 61 3.69 -9.34 15.83
N GLY A 62 4.59 -9.98 16.58
CA GLY A 62 5.77 -10.68 16.09
C GLY A 62 7.08 -9.92 16.21
N ALA A 63 8.08 -10.28 15.41
CA ALA A 63 9.45 -9.78 15.52
C ALA A 63 9.63 -8.43 14.80
N PHE A 64 9.58 -7.34 15.56
CA PHE A 64 9.97 -5.99 15.11
C PHE A 64 11.22 -5.52 15.83
N THR A 65 12.23 -5.08 15.08
CA THR A 65 13.41 -4.45 15.70
C THR A 65 13.09 -3.06 16.26
N PRO A 66 13.90 -2.52 17.19
CA PRO A 66 13.74 -1.14 17.65
C PRO A 66 13.75 -0.12 16.50
N THR A 67 14.64 -0.31 15.51
CA THR A 67 14.73 0.56 14.33
C THR A 67 13.44 0.55 13.52
N GLN A 68 12.89 -0.64 13.23
CA GLN A 68 11.64 -0.79 12.49
C GLN A 68 10.47 -0.10 13.19
N ARG A 69 10.35 -0.26 14.51
CA ARG A 69 9.33 0.43 15.31
C ARG A 69 9.52 1.94 15.28
N SER A 70 10.76 2.42 15.36
CA SER A 70 11.05 3.86 15.32
C SER A 70 10.59 4.51 14.02
N ILE A 71 10.79 3.88 12.86
CA ILE A 71 10.36 4.42 11.56
C ILE A 71 8.84 4.64 11.54
N ILE A 72 8.07 3.64 12.00
CA ILE A 72 6.61 3.69 12.01
C ILE A 72 6.11 4.71 13.04
N LEU A 73 6.73 4.77 14.22
CA LEU A 73 6.39 5.77 15.24
C LEU A 73 6.68 7.19 14.77
N ASP A 74 7.82 7.42 14.11
CA ASP A 74 8.18 8.70 13.51
C ASP A 74 7.13 9.10 12.46
N PHE A 75 6.72 8.17 11.60
CA PHE A 75 5.67 8.42 10.61
C PHE A 75 4.37 8.87 11.29
N ILE A 76 3.87 8.11 12.27
CA ILE A 76 2.62 8.42 12.97
C ILE A 76 2.70 9.78 13.65
N GLN A 77 3.79 10.07 14.35
CA GLN A 77 4.02 11.37 15.00
C GLN A 77 4.03 12.52 13.98
N SER A 78 4.58 12.27 12.79
CA SER A 78 4.67 13.27 11.71
C SER A 78 3.32 13.66 11.10
N LEU A 79 2.28 12.84 11.25
CA LEU A 79 0.93 13.16 10.76
C LEU A 79 0.31 14.34 11.50
N SER A 80 0.73 14.61 12.75
CA SER A 80 0.19 15.69 13.58
C SER A 80 1.23 16.73 14.02
N ALA A 81 2.51 16.52 13.70
CA ALA A 81 3.57 17.48 13.99
C ALA A 81 3.60 18.58 12.92
N MET A 82 3.28 19.82 13.29
CA MET A 82 3.44 20.96 12.38
C MET A 82 4.87 21.01 11.85
N SER A 83 5.01 21.20 10.54
CA SER A 83 6.30 21.26 9.87
C SER A 83 6.35 22.47 8.95
N TYR A 84 7.46 23.22 9.03
CA TYR A 84 7.80 24.27 8.08
C TYR A 84 8.52 23.73 6.84
N HIS A 85 8.95 22.46 6.86
CA HIS A 85 9.52 21.81 5.69
C HIS A 85 8.41 21.47 4.69
N SER A 86 8.66 21.75 3.42
CA SER A 86 7.84 21.31 2.31
C SER A 86 8.72 20.52 1.32
N PRO A 87 8.31 19.31 0.91
CA PRO A 87 7.09 18.61 1.31
C PRO A 87 7.18 17.94 2.69
N SER A 88 6.05 17.78 3.40
CA SER A 88 6.01 17.10 4.71
C SER A 88 4.86 16.10 4.87
N VAL A 89 5.04 15.16 5.78
CA VAL A 89 3.99 14.20 6.17
C VAL A 89 2.76 14.93 6.75
N PHE A 90 2.99 16.05 7.43
CA PHE A 90 1.92 16.89 7.98
C PHE A 90 1.07 17.53 6.88
N SER A 91 1.69 18.15 5.86
CA SER A 91 0.94 18.76 4.76
C SER A 91 0.21 17.72 3.90
N TRP A 92 0.74 16.50 3.81
CA TRP A 92 0.03 15.36 3.23
C TRP A 92 -1.25 15.04 4.01
N TRP A 93 -1.14 14.88 5.34
CA TRP A 93 -2.26 14.56 6.21
C TRP A 93 -3.34 15.64 6.23
N GLN A 94 -2.98 16.91 6.07
CA GLN A 94 -3.94 18.02 5.97
C GLN A 94 -4.94 17.87 4.81
N THR A 95 -4.64 17.06 3.80
CA THR A 95 -5.60 16.75 2.72
C THR A 95 -6.87 16.09 3.26
N THR A 96 -6.79 15.32 4.35
CA THR A 96 -7.95 14.70 5.02
C THR A 96 -8.97 15.71 5.55
N GLN A 97 -8.56 16.94 5.86
CA GLN A 97 -9.44 17.99 6.40
C GLN A 97 -10.49 18.47 5.38
N SER A 98 -10.22 18.24 4.09
CA SER A 98 -11.09 18.58 2.96
C SER A 98 -12.30 17.65 2.85
N TYR A 99 -12.29 16.54 3.58
CA TYR A 99 -13.39 15.58 3.62
C TYR A 99 -14.42 15.97 4.69
N ARG A 100 -15.63 15.40 4.61
CA ARG A 100 -16.72 15.65 5.59
C ARG A 100 -16.34 15.27 7.04
N GLY A 101 -15.24 14.55 7.23
CA GLY A 101 -14.55 14.33 8.52
C GLY A 101 -14.21 15.63 9.23
N GLY A 102 -13.71 16.64 8.52
CA GLY A 102 -13.00 17.74 9.15
C GLY A 102 -11.65 17.29 9.72
N PRO A 103 -10.94 18.18 10.43
CA PRO A 103 -9.60 17.90 10.90
C PRO A 103 -9.54 16.79 11.94
N SER A 104 -8.51 15.96 11.81
CA SER A 104 -8.19 14.88 12.74
C SER A 104 -6.71 14.94 13.11
N THR A 105 -6.42 14.82 14.41
CA THR A 105 -5.07 14.70 14.94
C THR A 105 -4.89 13.29 15.49
N LEU A 106 -3.73 12.72 15.25
CA LEU A 106 -3.39 11.36 15.63
C LEU A 106 -2.31 11.40 16.72
N VAL A 107 -2.56 10.71 17.82
CA VAL A 107 -1.62 10.61 18.94
C VAL A 107 -1.36 9.16 19.24
N VAL A 108 -0.09 8.78 19.39
CA VAL A 108 0.29 7.43 19.82
C VAL A 108 -0.13 7.24 21.28
N GLY A 109 -0.92 6.20 21.54
CA GLY A 109 -1.30 5.75 22.89
C GLY A 109 -0.49 4.53 23.33
N ASN A 110 -1.11 3.69 24.15
CA ASN A 110 -0.50 2.44 24.63
C ASN A 110 0.00 1.57 23.48
N GLN A 111 1.15 0.92 23.71
CA GLN A 111 1.76 -0.01 22.78
C GLN A 111 1.89 -1.38 23.44
N ILE A 112 1.56 -2.44 22.71
CA ILE A 112 1.75 -3.84 23.12
C ILE A 112 2.76 -4.48 22.19
N LEU A 113 3.75 -5.14 22.79
CA LEU A 113 4.75 -5.94 22.11
C LEU A 113 4.39 -7.41 22.32
N ASP A 114 3.98 -8.09 21.26
CA ASP A 114 3.63 -9.50 21.27
C ASP A 114 4.63 -10.30 20.43
N HIS A 115 5.82 -10.48 20.99
CA HIS A 115 6.90 -11.23 20.36
C HIS A 115 6.71 -12.75 20.48
N THR A 116 5.76 -13.22 21.28
CA THR A 116 5.49 -14.64 21.50
C THR A 116 4.43 -15.20 20.56
N TYR A 117 3.87 -14.37 19.68
CA TYR A 117 2.81 -14.76 18.74
C TYR A 117 1.61 -15.37 19.49
N SER A 118 0.98 -14.60 20.38
CA SER A 118 -0.06 -15.11 21.30
C SER A 118 -1.23 -15.86 20.65
N LEU A 119 -1.48 -15.65 19.34
CA LEU A 119 -2.51 -16.31 18.54
C LEU A 119 -1.93 -17.14 17.38
N GLY A 120 -0.63 -17.44 17.40
CA GLY A 120 0.11 -18.12 16.34
C GLY A 120 0.53 -17.22 15.17
N LYS A 121 1.29 -17.77 14.21
CA LYS A 121 1.79 -17.02 13.05
C LYS A 121 0.83 -16.95 11.86
N SER A 122 -0.31 -17.64 11.94
CA SER A 122 -1.36 -17.62 10.91
C SER A 122 -2.63 -16.98 11.48
N LEU A 123 -2.92 -15.75 11.08
CA LEU A 123 -4.03 -14.98 11.60
C LEU A 123 -5.20 -14.93 10.62
N LYS A 124 -6.40 -14.82 11.20
CA LYS A 124 -7.66 -14.55 10.50
C LYS A 124 -8.23 -13.21 10.99
N THR A 125 -9.22 -12.64 10.32
CA THR A 125 -9.89 -11.38 10.70
C THR A 125 -10.40 -11.42 12.13
N ARG A 126 -10.93 -12.56 12.59
CA ARG A 126 -11.33 -12.76 13.99
C ARG A 126 -10.17 -12.62 14.98
N HIS A 127 -8.95 -12.99 14.60
CA HIS A 127 -7.77 -12.84 15.44
C HIS A 127 -7.34 -11.36 15.50
N LEU A 128 -7.43 -10.63 14.39
CA LEU A 128 -7.20 -9.17 14.38
C LEU A 128 -8.16 -8.45 15.34
N LEU A 129 -9.45 -8.82 15.32
CA LEU A 129 -10.44 -8.30 16.27
C LEU A 129 -10.13 -8.68 17.72
N ALA A 130 -9.66 -9.90 17.98
CA ALA A 130 -9.25 -10.32 19.32
C ALA A 130 -8.04 -9.51 19.82
N LEU A 131 -7.04 -9.27 18.97
CA LEU A 131 -5.88 -8.41 19.27
C LEU A 131 -6.30 -6.96 19.53
N ALA A 132 -7.19 -6.40 18.70
CA ALA A 132 -7.75 -5.06 18.91
C ALA A 132 -8.52 -4.95 20.24
N SER A 133 -9.12 -6.06 20.69
CA SER A 133 -9.94 -6.12 21.90
C SER A 133 -9.13 -6.40 23.18
N ASN A 134 -7.79 -6.32 23.11
CA ASN A 134 -6.93 -6.63 24.25
C ASN A 134 -7.27 -5.73 25.45
N PRO A 135 -7.58 -6.30 26.64
CA PRO A 135 -8.01 -5.52 27.81
C PRO A 135 -6.94 -4.56 28.34
N LYS A 136 -5.66 -4.77 28.00
CA LYS A 136 -4.56 -3.84 28.32
C LYS A 136 -4.62 -2.54 27.52
N LEU A 137 -5.41 -2.51 26.44
CA LEU A 137 -5.63 -1.32 25.62
C LEU A 137 -6.92 -0.62 26.07
N THR A 138 -6.80 0.25 27.06
CA THR A 138 -7.92 1.04 27.55
C THR A 138 -8.10 2.30 26.70
N SER A 139 -9.23 2.40 26.00
CA SER A 139 -9.61 3.65 25.34
C SER A 139 -9.80 4.76 26.39
N PRO A 140 -9.37 6.00 26.13
CA PRO A 140 -9.55 7.10 27.08
C PRO A 140 -11.04 7.34 27.37
N PRO A 141 -11.41 7.77 28.59
CA PRO A 141 -12.78 8.20 28.87
C PRO A 141 -13.14 9.35 27.91
N ARG A 142 -14.12 9.13 27.02
CA ARG A 142 -14.56 10.06 25.95
C ARG A 142 -13.58 10.23 24.77
N GLY A 143 -12.45 9.54 24.76
CA GLY A 143 -11.48 9.58 23.65
C GLY A 143 -11.86 8.63 22.51
N ARG A 144 -11.69 9.09 21.26
CA ARG A 144 -11.78 8.22 20.08
C ARG A 144 -10.47 7.45 19.96
N ALA A 145 -10.54 6.13 19.91
CA ALA A 145 -9.35 5.29 19.80
C ALA A 145 -9.45 4.33 18.61
N VAL A 146 -8.32 4.10 17.95
CA VAL A 146 -8.14 3.07 16.92
C VAL A 146 -7.04 2.14 17.40
N HIS A 147 -7.30 0.84 17.34
CA HIS A 147 -6.34 -0.18 17.68
C HIS A 147 -5.65 -0.63 16.39
N VAL A 148 -4.39 -0.26 16.21
CA VAL A 148 -3.59 -0.53 15.01
C VAL A 148 -2.75 -1.78 15.26
N ILE A 149 -3.03 -2.84 14.52
CA ILE A 149 -2.27 -4.09 14.53
C ILE A 149 -1.23 -4.03 13.41
N LEU A 150 0.03 -4.22 13.76
CA LEU A 150 1.14 -4.30 12.82
C LEU A 150 1.75 -5.69 12.95
N THR A 151 1.75 -6.46 11.87
CA THR A 151 2.28 -7.84 11.87
C THR A 151 3.67 -7.88 11.21
N SER A 152 4.60 -8.60 11.84
CA SER A 152 5.96 -8.79 11.31
C SER A 152 5.97 -9.65 10.03
N ALA A 153 7.12 -9.70 9.36
CA ALA A 153 7.29 -10.36 8.07
C ALA A 153 7.05 -11.88 8.10
N ASP A 154 7.13 -12.51 9.27
CA ASP A 154 6.95 -13.93 9.46
C ASP A 154 5.53 -14.32 9.91
N VAL A 155 4.57 -13.38 9.81
CA VAL A 155 3.16 -13.59 10.14
C VAL A 155 2.32 -13.55 8.86
N VAL A 156 1.54 -14.60 8.64
CA VAL A 156 0.56 -14.71 7.56
C VAL A 156 -0.79 -14.27 8.09
N VAL A 157 -1.50 -13.44 7.32
CA VAL A 157 -2.86 -13.00 7.63
C VAL A 157 -3.75 -13.33 6.44
N GLU A 158 -4.98 -13.79 6.68
CA GLU A 158 -5.91 -14.06 5.59
C GLU A 158 -6.10 -12.84 4.67
N ASP A 159 -6.18 -13.11 3.36
CA ASP A 159 -6.26 -12.14 2.26
C ASP A 159 -5.08 -11.15 2.10
N PHE A 160 -4.07 -11.21 2.98
CA PHE A 160 -2.84 -10.45 2.80
C PHE A 160 -2.17 -10.85 1.48
N CYS A 161 -1.66 -9.87 0.73
CA CYS A 161 -0.99 -10.07 -0.54
C CYS A 161 -1.85 -10.64 -1.68
N MET A 162 -3.14 -10.90 -1.44
CA MET A 162 -4.08 -11.34 -2.47
C MET A 162 -4.97 -10.17 -2.88
N ASN A 163 -5.68 -9.61 -1.91
CA ASN A 163 -6.68 -8.56 -2.14
C ASN A 163 -6.37 -7.27 -1.38
N GLN A 164 -5.46 -7.32 -0.39
CA GLN A 164 -5.18 -6.19 0.48
C GLN A 164 -3.77 -6.24 1.07
N CYS A 165 -3.24 -5.05 1.35
CA CYS A 165 -1.98 -4.86 2.07
C CYS A 165 -2.21 -4.41 3.53
N GLY A 166 -3.46 -4.09 3.85
CA GLY A 166 -3.95 -3.64 5.13
C GLY A 166 -5.45 -3.41 5.05
N THR A 167 -6.10 -3.30 6.21
CA THR A 167 -7.55 -3.10 6.30
C THR A 167 -7.90 -2.27 7.53
N HIS A 168 -9.09 -1.69 7.56
CA HIS A 168 -9.67 -1.12 8.77
C HIS A 168 -11.12 -1.56 8.91
N GLY A 169 -11.62 -1.50 10.12
CA GLY A 169 -13.00 -1.89 10.38
C GLY A 169 -13.44 -1.58 11.80
N SER A 170 -14.66 -2.01 12.11
CA SER A 170 -15.19 -1.95 13.46
C SER A 170 -15.81 -3.27 13.89
N GLY A 171 -15.66 -3.61 15.17
CA GLY A 171 -16.16 -4.85 15.75
C GLY A 171 -16.69 -4.64 17.16
N ARG A 172 -17.35 -5.67 17.72
CA ARG A 172 -17.82 -5.67 19.12
C ARG A 172 -17.01 -6.68 19.92
N VAL A 173 -16.44 -6.24 21.05
CA VAL A 173 -15.66 -7.11 21.96
C VAL A 173 -16.53 -8.17 22.62
N ASN A 174 -17.72 -7.77 23.06
CA ASN A 174 -18.71 -8.64 23.67
C ASN A 174 -20.10 -8.15 23.27
N LYS A 175 -20.94 -9.06 22.76
CA LYS A 175 -22.34 -8.77 22.37
C LYS A 175 -23.12 -8.07 23.50
N ARG A 176 -22.81 -8.35 24.77
CA ARG A 176 -23.48 -7.79 25.95
C ARG A 176 -23.04 -6.37 26.32
N SER A 177 -21.79 -6.01 26.05
CA SER A 177 -21.23 -4.69 26.43
C SER A 177 -21.64 -3.54 25.50
N GLY A 178 -22.09 -3.85 24.29
CA GLY A 178 -22.42 -2.86 23.25
C GLY A 178 -21.22 -2.05 22.71
N LYS A 179 -20.05 -2.10 23.35
CA LYS A 179 -18.87 -1.30 22.99
C LYS A 179 -18.29 -1.72 21.65
N LYS A 180 -18.33 -0.81 20.67
CA LYS A 180 -17.67 -0.96 19.38
C LYS A 180 -16.21 -0.52 19.49
N ILE A 181 -15.31 -1.30 18.88
CA ILE A 181 -13.90 -0.96 18.70
C ILE A 181 -13.65 -0.67 17.22
N ALA A 182 -12.92 0.39 16.93
CA ALA A 182 -12.33 0.63 15.63
C ALA A 182 -10.91 0.05 15.60
N TYR A 183 -10.55 -0.65 14.53
CA TYR A 183 -9.23 -1.20 14.36
C TYR A 183 -8.71 -0.96 12.95
N ALA A 184 -7.39 -0.96 12.83
CA ALA A 184 -6.66 -0.97 11.57
C ALA A 184 -5.63 -2.08 11.63
N TRP A 185 -5.31 -2.69 10.50
CA TRP A 185 -4.25 -3.68 10.39
C TRP A 185 -3.42 -3.42 9.13
N VAL A 186 -2.11 -3.59 9.25
CA VAL A 186 -1.16 -3.58 8.12
C VAL A 186 -0.13 -4.69 8.34
N GLY A 187 0.14 -5.46 7.29
CA GLY A 187 1.16 -6.50 7.30
C GLY A 187 2.49 -6.05 6.72
N ASN A 188 3.59 -6.61 7.20
CA ASN A 188 4.90 -6.45 6.57
C ASN A 188 4.98 -7.32 5.29
N PRO A 189 5.14 -6.71 4.11
CA PRO A 189 5.04 -7.43 2.84
C PRO A 189 6.35 -8.08 2.39
N VAL A 190 7.48 -7.82 3.05
CA VAL A 190 8.83 -8.08 2.51
C VAL A 190 9.08 -9.54 2.11
N THR A 191 8.44 -10.49 2.77
CA THR A 191 8.57 -11.95 2.54
C THR A 191 7.48 -12.53 1.65
N GLN A 192 6.30 -11.91 1.59
CA GLN A 192 5.10 -12.49 0.97
C GLN A 192 4.76 -11.83 -0.37
N CYS A 193 4.85 -10.50 -0.47
CA CYS A 193 4.50 -9.77 -1.68
C CYS A 193 5.16 -8.38 -1.77
N PRO A 194 6.49 -8.29 -1.71
CA PRO A 194 7.17 -7.00 -1.75
C PRO A 194 6.84 -6.22 -3.04
N GLY A 195 6.68 -6.92 -4.17
CA GLY A 195 6.30 -6.32 -5.45
C GLY A 195 4.87 -5.76 -5.54
N GLN A 196 4.00 -6.05 -4.58
CA GLN A 196 2.63 -5.53 -4.56
C GLN A 196 2.46 -4.51 -3.45
N CYS A 197 2.80 -4.90 -2.22
CA CYS A 197 2.51 -4.09 -1.03
C CYS A 197 3.70 -3.23 -0.57
N ALA A 198 4.89 -3.39 -1.15
CA ALA A 198 6.01 -2.47 -0.99
C ALA A 198 6.42 -1.78 -2.30
N TRP A 199 5.63 -1.90 -3.37
CA TRP A 199 5.84 -1.07 -4.56
C TRP A 199 5.73 0.42 -4.17
N PRO A 200 6.66 1.29 -4.59
CA PRO A 200 7.64 1.12 -5.68
C PRO A 200 9.05 0.69 -5.26
N PHE A 201 9.26 0.16 -4.05
CA PHE A 201 10.58 -0.25 -3.54
C PHE A 201 10.99 -1.67 -3.91
N HIS A 202 10.15 -2.38 -4.66
CA HIS A 202 10.44 -3.71 -5.18
C HIS A 202 9.84 -3.86 -6.59
N GLN A 203 10.41 -4.78 -7.38
CA GLN A 203 9.90 -5.07 -8.72
C GLN A 203 8.43 -5.51 -8.65
N PRO A 204 7.54 -4.91 -9.46
CA PRO A 204 6.12 -5.24 -9.45
C PRO A 204 5.88 -6.63 -10.02
N VAL A 205 4.88 -7.33 -9.48
CA VAL A 205 4.49 -8.69 -9.92
C VAL A 205 3.98 -8.71 -11.37
N TYR A 206 3.37 -7.60 -11.81
CA TYR A 206 2.82 -7.43 -13.14
C TYR A 206 2.99 -5.99 -13.62
N GLY A 207 2.85 -5.76 -14.93
CA GLY A 207 3.02 -4.44 -15.54
C GLY A 207 4.48 -4.10 -15.83
N PRO A 208 4.79 -2.81 -16.14
CA PRO A 208 6.13 -2.40 -16.53
C PRO A 208 7.16 -2.69 -15.44
N GLN A 209 8.26 -3.32 -15.83
CA GLN A 209 9.35 -3.75 -14.95
C GLN A 209 10.40 -2.65 -14.79
N THR A 210 9.97 -1.47 -14.35
CA THR A 210 10.89 -0.36 -14.03
C THR A 210 11.75 -0.71 -12.84
N ALA A 211 12.97 -0.16 -12.79
CA ALA A 211 13.87 -0.36 -11.67
C ALA A 211 13.21 0.15 -10.37
N PRO A 212 13.23 -0.63 -9.28
CA PRO A 212 12.65 -0.20 -8.01
C PRO A 212 13.33 1.07 -7.48
N LEU A 213 12.54 1.88 -6.78
CA LEU A 213 13.07 3.01 -6.02
C LEU A 213 13.86 2.52 -4.81
N VAL A 214 14.91 3.25 -4.45
CA VAL A 214 15.63 2.99 -3.18
C VAL A 214 14.77 3.46 -2.02
N SER A 215 14.57 2.59 -1.03
CA SER A 215 13.66 2.87 0.08
C SER A 215 14.24 3.94 1.05
N PRO A 216 13.43 4.91 1.51
CA PRO A 216 13.89 6.04 2.31
C PRO A 216 14.44 5.69 3.69
N ASN A 217 14.12 4.51 4.22
CA ASN A 217 14.60 4.05 5.52
C ASN A 217 15.47 2.79 5.45
N ALA A 218 15.94 2.41 4.24
CA ALA A 218 16.73 1.22 3.99
C ALA A 218 16.07 -0.11 4.48
N ASP A 219 14.74 -0.11 4.61
CA ASP A 219 13.93 -1.27 4.96
C ASP A 219 12.67 -1.29 4.08
N VAL A 220 12.73 -2.06 2.99
CA VAL A 220 11.64 -2.20 2.01
C VAL A 220 10.33 -2.64 2.68
N GLY A 221 10.39 -3.52 3.68
CA GLY A 221 9.22 -4.03 4.38
C GLY A 221 8.55 -2.96 5.22
N ILE A 222 9.32 -2.20 5.98
CA ILE A 222 8.79 -1.13 6.82
C ILE A 222 8.35 0.08 5.99
N ASP A 223 9.09 0.43 4.94
CA ASP A 223 8.67 1.50 4.02
C ASP A 223 7.36 1.11 3.28
N GLY A 224 7.18 -0.18 2.97
CA GLY A 224 5.89 -0.73 2.51
C GLY A 224 4.79 -0.64 3.58
N ILE A 225 5.08 -0.95 4.85
CA ILE A 225 4.13 -0.73 5.95
C ILE A 225 3.72 0.75 6.04
N VAL A 226 4.65 1.69 5.91
CA VAL A 226 4.35 3.13 5.96
C VAL A 226 3.36 3.52 4.87
N ILE A 227 3.57 3.09 3.62
CA ILE A 227 2.65 3.35 2.50
C ILE A 227 1.24 2.85 2.83
N ASN A 228 1.12 1.60 3.29
CA ASN A 228 -0.18 0.99 3.57
C ASN A 228 -0.84 1.55 4.83
N LEU A 229 -0.06 1.89 5.84
CA LEU A 229 -0.55 2.54 7.05
C LEU A 229 -1.08 3.94 6.75
N ALA A 230 -0.41 4.70 5.89
CA ALA A 230 -0.90 5.97 5.38
C ALA A 230 -2.27 5.81 4.71
N THR A 231 -2.39 4.86 3.79
CA THR A 231 -3.65 4.52 3.09
C THR A 231 -4.77 4.17 4.06
N VAL A 232 -4.52 3.22 4.96
CA VAL A 232 -5.53 2.70 5.90
C VAL A 232 -5.97 3.78 6.89
N LEU A 233 -5.04 4.55 7.48
CA LEU A 233 -5.38 5.62 8.43
C LEU A 233 -6.16 6.76 7.76
N ALA A 234 -5.84 7.10 6.51
CA ALA A 234 -6.61 8.07 5.75
C ALA A 234 -8.06 7.58 5.51
N GLY A 235 -8.24 6.30 5.16
CA GLY A 235 -9.57 5.68 5.02
C GLY A 235 -10.40 5.78 6.30
N VAL A 236 -9.77 5.49 7.45
CA VAL A 236 -10.40 5.56 8.78
C VAL A 236 -11.01 6.94 9.10
N VAL A 237 -10.37 8.04 8.69
CA VAL A 237 -10.81 9.41 9.06
C VAL A 237 -11.61 10.12 7.97
N THR A 238 -11.55 9.66 6.72
CA THR A 238 -12.24 10.31 5.59
C THR A 238 -13.60 9.70 5.26
N ASN A 239 -13.82 8.43 5.62
CA ASN A 239 -14.99 7.60 5.28
C ASN A 239 -15.50 7.68 3.82
N PRO A 240 -14.73 7.24 2.81
CA PRO A 240 -15.27 7.02 1.48
C PRO A 240 -15.22 5.52 1.14
N ALA A 241 -16.39 4.93 0.93
CA ALA A 241 -16.57 3.61 0.29
C ALA A 241 -17.23 3.86 -1.08
N PRO A 242 -17.31 2.88 -2.01
CA PRO A 242 -16.42 1.73 -2.11
C PRO A 242 -14.97 2.11 -2.46
N LEU A 243 -14.71 3.33 -2.95
CA LEU A 243 -13.36 3.82 -3.25
C LEU A 243 -12.92 4.82 -2.18
N GLU A 244 -11.73 4.62 -1.58
CA GLU A 244 -11.25 5.45 -0.47
C GLU A 244 -10.29 6.56 -0.95
N ALA A 245 -9.99 7.51 -0.06
CA ALA A 245 -9.25 8.73 -0.36
C ALA A 245 -7.89 8.47 -1.03
N VAL A 246 -7.16 7.47 -0.54
CA VAL A 246 -5.82 7.14 -1.02
C VAL A 246 -5.85 6.02 -2.05
N SER A 247 -6.72 5.01 -1.89
CA SER A 247 -6.85 3.92 -2.86
C SER A 247 -7.39 4.38 -4.23
N ALA A 248 -8.13 5.50 -4.27
CA ALA A 248 -8.46 6.23 -5.50
C ALA A 248 -7.24 6.64 -6.33
N CYS A 249 -6.06 6.76 -5.70
CA CYS A 249 -4.83 7.27 -6.29
C CYS A 249 -3.73 6.21 -6.32
N THR A 250 -4.13 4.93 -6.44
CA THR A 250 -3.20 3.79 -6.47
C THR A 250 -2.10 4.01 -7.51
N GLY A 251 -0.85 3.81 -7.08
CA GLY A 251 0.33 3.92 -7.95
C GLY A 251 0.88 5.34 -8.14
N VAL A 252 0.21 6.37 -7.64
CA VAL A 252 0.62 7.77 -7.80
C VAL A 252 1.40 8.22 -6.56
N PHE A 253 2.67 8.56 -6.70
CA PHE A 253 3.50 9.09 -5.59
C PHE A 253 4.09 10.48 -5.90
N GLY A 254 4.29 10.82 -7.17
CA GLY A 254 4.78 12.13 -7.61
C GLY A 254 4.13 12.59 -8.91
N LYS A 255 4.34 13.85 -9.28
CA LYS A 255 3.79 14.42 -10.51
C LYS A 255 4.20 13.63 -11.74
N GLY A 256 3.24 13.37 -12.63
CA GLY A 256 3.47 12.63 -13.87
C GLY A 256 3.51 11.11 -13.72
N ALA A 257 3.06 10.58 -12.58
CA ALA A 257 2.91 9.12 -12.40
C ALA A 257 1.98 8.51 -13.47
N TYR A 258 2.29 7.29 -13.87
CA TYR A 258 1.52 6.46 -14.79
C TYR A 258 1.77 4.98 -14.45
N PRO A 259 1.01 4.01 -14.99
CA PRO A 259 1.21 2.60 -14.65
C PRO A 259 2.68 2.15 -14.81
N GLY A 260 3.29 1.68 -13.73
CA GLY A 260 4.70 1.27 -13.68
C GLY A 260 5.71 2.39 -13.39
N TYR A 261 5.28 3.65 -13.25
CA TYR A 261 6.12 4.78 -12.88
C TYR A 261 5.49 5.57 -11.74
N ALA A 262 6.18 5.61 -10.60
CA ALA A 262 5.69 6.24 -9.37
C ALA A 262 5.51 7.77 -9.48
N GLY A 263 6.03 8.39 -10.54
CA GLY A 263 6.06 9.84 -10.73
C GLY A 263 7.41 10.44 -10.38
N ASN A 264 7.55 11.75 -10.62
CA ASN A 264 8.74 12.48 -10.22
C ASN A 264 8.76 12.66 -8.71
N VAL A 265 9.65 11.93 -8.03
CA VAL A 265 9.86 12.01 -6.58
C VAL A 265 11.25 12.58 -6.28
N LEU A 266 11.47 13.02 -5.04
CA LEU A 266 12.78 13.52 -4.62
C LEU A 266 13.73 12.36 -4.36
N VAL A 267 15.02 12.59 -4.61
CA VAL A 267 16.09 11.61 -4.39
C VAL A 267 17.15 12.22 -3.48
N GLU A 268 17.49 11.51 -2.41
CA GLU A 268 18.60 11.88 -1.55
C GLU A 268 19.94 11.63 -2.25
N LYS A 269 20.76 12.67 -2.39
CA LYS A 269 22.01 12.61 -3.16
C LYS A 269 23.03 11.59 -2.62
N THR A 270 23.05 11.36 -1.32
CA THR A 270 24.05 10.49 -0.67
C THR A 270 23.69 9.01 -0.72
N THR A 271 22.41 8.69 -0.52
CA THR A 271 21.93 7.30 -0.40
C THR A 271 21.20 6.81 -1.66
N GLY A 272 20.80 7.72 -2.54
CA GLY A 272 19.88 7.44 -3.64
C GLY A 272 18.42 7.24 -3.20
N ALA A 273 18.13 7.41 -1.91
CA ALA A 273 16.82 7.08 -1.36
C ALA A 273 15.72 8.01 -1.88
N SER A 274 14.60 7.43 -2.30
CA SER A 274 13.49 8.15 -2.91
C SER A 274 12.42 8.51 -1.89
N TYR A 275 11.97 9.76 -1.90
CA TYR A 275 11.01 10.28 -0.93
C TYR A 275 10.16 11.40 -1.53
N ASN A 276 9.03 11.69 -0.88
CA ASN A 276 8.21 12.86 -1.22
C ASN A 276 7.68 13.58 0.02
N ALA A 277 8.07 13.15 1.23
CA ALA A 277 7.64 13.75 2.48
C ALA A 277 8.78 13.69 3.51
N VAL A 278 8.95 14.78 4.26
CA VAL A 278 9.80 14.82 5.44
C VAL A 278 8.93 14.85 6.70
N GLY A 279 9.26 13.98 7.66
CA GLY A 279 8.60 13.88 8.95
C GLY A 279 9.43 14.45 10.10
N VAL A 280 9.02 14.12 11.33
CA VAL A 280 9.75 14.45 12.55
C VAL A 280 11.18 13.91 12.47
N ARG A 281 12.10 14.60 13.15
CA ARG A 281 13.55 14.29 13.13
C ARG A 281 14.18 14.29 11.73
N GLY A 282 13.53 14.88 10.73
CA GLY A 282 14.03 14.89 9.35
C GLY A 282 13.91 13.54 8.63
N ARG A 283 13.19 12.56 9.22
CA ARG A 283 13.02 11.25 8.58
C ARG A 283 12.25 11.39 7.28
N LYS A 284 12.72 10.70 6.25
CA LYS A 284 12.13 10.73 4.90
C LYS A 284 11.13 9.59 4.73
N PHE A 285 10.06 9.88 3.99
CA PHE A 285 9.01 8.93 3.67
C PHE A 285 8.56 9.12 2.22
N LEU A 286 8.01 8.05 1.67
CA LEU A 286 7.28 8.09 0.41
C LEU A 286 5.82 7.77 0.70
N LEU A 287 4.93 8.71 0.38
CA LEU A 287 3.50 8.61 0.65
C LEU A 287 2.70 8.61 -0.65
N PRO A 288 1.67 7.78 -0.78
CA PRO A 288 0.80 7.79 -1.96
C PRO A 288 0.06 9.12 -2.07
N ALA A 289 -0.29 9.52 -3.28
CA ALA A 289 -1.19 10.64 -3.50
C ALA A 289 -2.53 10.40 -2.81
N MET A 290 -3.19 11.48 -2.41
CA MET A 290 -4.53 11.43 -1.85
C MET A 290 -5.47 12.18 -2.78
N TRP A 291 -6.65 11.62 -3.03
CA TRP A 291 -7.70 12.33 -3.73
C TRP A 291 -8.03 13.62 -2.98
N ASP A 292 -8.00 14.77 -3.66
CA ASP A 292 -8.41 16.05 -3.08
C ASP A 292 -9.83 16.37 -3.58
N PRO A 293 -10.87 16.30 -2.70
CA PRO A 293 -12.24 16.62 -3.06
C PRO A 293 -12.44 18.05 -3.61
N ARG A 294 -11.51 18.98 -3.34
CA ARG A 294 -11.61 20.36 -3.83
C ARG A 294 -11.20 20.51 -5.29
N THR A 295 -10.20 19.75 -5.73
CA THR A 295 -9.68 19.80 -7.11
C THR A 295 -10.17 18.64 -7.96
N SER A 296 -10.84 17.65 -7.35
CA SER A 296 -11.28 16.41 -8.00
C SER A 296 -10.12 15.73 -8.74
N ALA A 297 -8.97 15.61 -8.08
CA ALA A 297 -7.77 14.99 -8.63
C ALA A 297 -6.92 14.36 -7.53
N CYS A 298 -6.06 13.41 -7.92
CA CYS A 298 -5.01 12.87 -7.04
C CYS A 298 -3.93 13.92 -6.79
N LYS A 299 -3.81 14.35 -5.54
CA LYS A 299 -2.84 15.35 -5.10
C LYS A 299 -1.55 14.68 -4.64
N THR A 300 -0.45 15.01 -5.31
CA THR A 300 0.90 14.63 -4.91
C THR A 300 1.54 15.73 -4.05
N LEU A 301 2.59 15.39 -3.31
CA LEU A 301 3.38 16.36 -2.55
C LEU A 301 4.44 17.08 -3.41
N VAL A 302 4.82 16.46 -4.52
CA VAL A 302 5.87 16.86 -5.46
C VAL A 302 5.44 16.60 -6.90
#